data_AF-A0A0Q5W4S6-F1
#
_entry.id   AF-A0A0Q5W4S6-F1
#
_cell.length_a   1.000
_cell.length_b   1.000
_cell.length_c   1.000
_cell.angle_alpha   90.00
_cell.angle_beta   90.00
_cell.angle_gamma   90.00
#
_symmetry.space_group_name_H-M   'P 1'
#
loop_
_entity.id
_entity.type
_entity.pdbx_description
1 polymer ?
#
loop_
_entity_poly.entity_id
_entity_poly.type
_entity_poly.pdbx_seq_one_letter_code
_entity_poly.pdbx_strand_id
1 'polypeptide(L)'
;MASRAGFGAIDKMASGKWRARCTGPDGKRRSATFPSKSDARVWLATQQTDAVRRMWRAPEGARRTVDQFAGEYLQRQDLRDSTRVLYANLWRLHLADRWTGVEVGDVTPAMVRTWHTTAAATTGPAVLAQSYRLLRAVLGVAVADDAIAANPCKLRGASTPKAARPSRALTAAEATAVADHLGQSSRTERYSALVMVLTFGGLRFGEEAAFRRSDVLEGGNRLRIERAVRYYDGRWVVGEPKTEAGHRTVALPTSVRIALVRHMDRYVPDTADALVFGTRSGTFLSAANFGKTFRRAADAVGLGPVRPHELRHTGATLAAAAGASTKELMRRLGHASPDAALIYQHANDDRDAEIARALEARITPPQPPPSMARRSRSVNRPGPGR
;
A
#
# COMPACT_ATOMS: atom_id res chain seq x y z
N MET A 1 68.14 15.15 3.03
CA MET A 1 67.14 14.25 2.41
C MET A 1 65.85 14.32 3.22
N ALA A 2 64.87 15.11 2.76
CA ALA A 2 63.59 15.25 3.44
C ALA A 2 62.73 14.01 3.18
N SER A 3 62.43 13.23 4.22
CA SER A 3 61.57 12.06 4.11
C SER A 3 60.18 12.50 3.64
N ARG A 4 59.70 11.92 2.53
CA ARG A 4 58.33 12.04 2.02
C ARG A 4 57.34 12.13 3.18
N ALA A 5 56.56 13.21 3.24
CA ALA A 5 55.46 13.37 4.17
C ALA A 5 54.49 12.20 3.96
N GLY A 6 54.63 11.15 4.77
CA GLY A 6 53.78 9.98 4.71
C GLY A 6 52.36 10.38 5.03
N PHE A 7 51.40 9.73 4.39
CA PHE A 7 49.95 9.85 4.66
C PHE A 7 49.59 9.77 6.16
N GLY A 8 50.48 9.22 6.99
CA GLY A 8 50.38 9.23 8.43
C GLY A 8 51.71 8.92 9.12
N ALA A 9 51.67 8.82 10.45
CA ALA A 9 52.79 8.51 11.33
C ALA A 9 52.51 7.27 12.19
N ILE A 10 53.57 6.55 12.59
CA ILE A 10 53.47 5.39 13.49
C ILE A 10 54.46 5.58 14.65
N ASP A 11 53.95 5.58 15.87
CA ASP A 11 54.71 5.82 17.09
C ASP A 11 54.57 4.65 18.08
N LYS A 12 55.64 4.33 18.83
CA LYS A 12 55.58 3.35 19.93
C LYS A 12 55.10 4.04 21.20
N MET A 13 54.09 3.50 21.86
CA MET A 13 53.55 4.06 23.11
C MET A 13 54.32 3.54 24.33
N ALA A 14 54.26 4.27 25.43
CA ALA A 14 54.81 3.83 26.73
C ALA A 14 54.23 2.49 27.19
N SER A 15 53.01 2.15 26.78
CA SER A 15 52.36 0.86 27.06
C SER A 15 52.87 -0.31 26.21
N GLY A 16 53.94 -0.14 25.42
CA GLY A 16 54.49 -1.17 24.51
C GLY A 16 53.72 -1.37 23.20
N LYS A 17 52.50 -0.84 23.08
CA LYS A 17 51.66 -0.89 21.87
C LYS A 17 52.11 0.14 20.82
N TRP A 18 51.67 -0.04 19.58
CA TRP A 18 51.98 0.85 18.46
C TRP A 18 50.77 1.68 18.06
N ARG A 19 50.92 3.00 17.91
CA ARG A 19 49.85 3.90 17.48
C ARG A 19 50.10 4.35 16.05
N ALA A 20 49.14 4.12 15.16
CA ALA A 20 49.10 4.68 13.82
C ALA A 20 48.22 5.93 13.82
N ARG A 21 48.63 7.00 13.13
CA ARG A 21 47.90 8.28 13.00
C ARG A 21 47.85 8.69 11.55
N CYS A 22 46.69 9.08 11.03
CA CYS A 22 46.57 9.68 9.69
C CYS A 22 45.55 10.82 9.70
N THR A 23 45.60 11.65 8.66
CA THR A 23 44.56 12.65 8.40
C THR A 23 43.72 12.12 7.23
N GLY A 24 42.41 11.95 7.44
CA GLY A 24 41.51 11.54 6.38
C GLY A 24 41.36 12.62 5.30
N PRO A 25 40.82 12.29 4.11
CA PRO A 25 40.37 13.27 3.12
C PRO A 25 39.33 14.27 3.66
N ASP A 26 38.65 13.93 4.75
CA ASP A 26 37.74 14.81 5.50
C ASP A 26 38.46 15.85 6.39
N GLY A 27 39.79 15.86 6.37
CA GLY A 27 40.62 16.75 7.19
C GLY A 27 40.72 16.36 8.66
N LYS A 28 40.05 15.29 9.10
CA LYS A 28 40.05 14.87 10.51
C LYS A 28 41.24 13.97 10.81
N ARG A 29 41.91 14.23 11.93
CA ARG A 29 42.98 13.37 12.47
C ARG A 29 42.39 12.15 13.15
N ARG A 30 42.91 10.99 12.80
CA ARG A 30 42.46 9.70 13.33
C ARG A 30 43.64 8.87 13.79
N SER A 31 43.42 8.08 14.83
CA SER A 31 44.45 7.20 15.36
C SER A 31 43.91 5.86 15.79
N ALA A 32 44.67 4.80 15.51
CA ALA A 32 44.37 3.44 15.97
C ALA A 32 45.61 2.86 16.67
N THR A 33 45.38 1.98 17.65
CA THR A 33 46.43 1.36 18.45
C THR A 33 46.47 -0.15 18.22
N PHE A 34 47.65 -0.71 18.05
CA PHE A 34 47.91 -2.08 17.61
C PHE A 34 48.97 -2.76 18.49
N PRO A 35 48.94 -4.10 18.61
CA PRO A 35 49.95 -4.84 19.35
C PRO A 35 51.33 -4.83 18.66
N SER A 36 51.39 -4.75 17.32
CA SER A 36 52.64 -4.76 16.55
C SER A 36 52.80 -3.56 15.61
N LYS A 37 54.06 -3.22 15.27
CA LYS A 37 54.40 -2.18 14.28
C LYS A 37 53.91 -2.56 12.88
N SER A 38 53.92 -3.85 12.57
CA SER A 38 53.44 -4.41 11.30
C SER A 38 51.94 -4.15 11.13
N ASP A 39 51.12 -4.43 12.13
CA ASP A 39 49.67 -4.20 12.06
C ASP A 39 49.36 -2.71 11.89
N ALA A 40 50.08 -1.86 12.62
CA ALA A 40 49.99 -0.40 12.47
C ALA A 40 50.34 0.08 11.05
N ARG A 41 51.34 -0.53 10.40
CA ARG A 41 51.70 -0.24 9.00
C ARG A 41 50.65 -0.73 8.01
N VAL A 42 50.16 -1.96 8.19
CA VAL A 42 49.11 -2.53 7.32
C VAL A 42 47.88 -1.63 7.35
N TRP A 43 47.42 -1.25 8.55
CA TRP A 43 46.29 -0.33 8.69
C TRP A 43 46.53 1.00 7.96
N LEU A 44 47.70 1.62 8.16
CA LEU A 44 48.00 2.92 7.56
C LEU A 44 48.11 2.86 6.04
N ALA A 45 48.64 1.75 5.49
CA ALA A 45 48.69 1.48 4.06
C ALA A 45 47.30 1.24 3.45
N THR A 46 46.41 0.55 4.16
CA THR A 46 45.00 0.38 3.76
C THR A 46 44.31 1.74 3.68
N GLN A 47 44.42 2.56 4.72
CA GLN A 47 43.83 3.92 4.73
C GLN A 47 44.36 4.80 3.59
N GLN A 48 45.67 4.73 3.29
CA GLN A 48 46.27 5.46 2.18
C GLN A 48 45.76 4.97 0.82
N THR A 49 45.64 3.65 0.65
CA THR A 49 45.12 3.05 -0.60
C THR A 49 43.68 3.45 -0.84
N ASP A 50 42.85 3.42 0.20
CA ASP A 50 41.45 3.82 0.11
C ASP A 50 41.32 5.32 -0.21
N ALA A 51 42.18 6.17 0.37
CA ALA A 51 42.21 7.61 0.09
C ALA A 51 42.59 7.90 -1.36
N VAL A 52 43.61 7.24 -1.89
CA VAL A 52 44.05 7.38 -3.28
C VAL A 52 42.96 6.92 -4.25
N ARG A 53 42.26 5.82 -3.93
CA ARG A 53 41.16 5.30 -4.77
C ARG A 53 39.87 6.09 -4.67
N ARG A 54 39.80 7.15 -3.85
CA ARG A 54 38.56 7.84 -3.46
C ARG A 54 37.50 6.87 -2.89
N MET A 55 37.96 5.80 -2.26
CA MET A 55 37.15 4.77 -1.60
C MET A 55 37.25 4.85 -0.07
N TRP A 56 37.97 5.85 0.45
CA TRP A 56 38.18 6.04 1.87
C TRP A 56 36.88 6.33 2.60
N ARG A 57 36.67 5.59 3.69
CA ARG A 57 35.49 5.66 4.54
C ARG A 57 35.93 5.78 5.98
N ALA A 58 35.10 6.47 6.76
CA ALA A 58 35.37 6.65 8.16
C ALA A 58 35.27 5.31 8.92
N PRO A 59 36.36 4.72 9.46
CA PRO A 59 36.29 3.47 10.20
C PRO A 59 35.32 3.47 11.39
N GLU A 60 34.99 4.63 11.99
CA GLU A 60 34.03 4.70 13.09
C GLU A 60 32.59 4.52 12.59
N GLY A 61 32.28 4.93 11.36
CA GLY A 61 30.97 4.72 10.75
C GLY A 61 30.69 3.23 10.55
N ALA A 62 31.69 2.47 10.08
CA ALA A 62 31.59 1.02 9.89
C ALA A 62 31.35 0.24 11.19
N ARG A 63 31.79 0.78 12.34
CA ARG A 63 31.63 0.18 13.67
C ARG A 63 30.26 0.45 14.31
N ARG A 64 29.47 1.38 13.75
CA ARG A 64 28.09 1.57 14.20
C ARG A 64 27.30 0.30 13.90
N THR A 65 26.43 -0.11 14.81
CA THR A 65 25.66 -1.35 14.66
C THR A 65 24.44 -1.14 13.78
N VAL A 66 23.92 -2.22 13.19
CA VAL A 66 22.68 -2.16 12.40
C VAL A 66 21.50 -1.66 13.26
N ASP A 67 21.48 -1.98 14.56
CA ASP A 67 20.45 -1.49 15.51
C ASP A 67 20.51 0.02 15.74
N GLN A 68 21.70 0.62 15.80
CA GLN A 68 21.84 2.08 15.89
C GLN A 68 21.23 2.77 14.66
N PHE A 69 21.55 2.27 13.46
CA PHE A 69 20.94 2.79 12.22
C PHE A 69 19.43 2.53 12.17
N ALA A 70 18.95 1.41 12.69
CA ALA A 70 17.53 1.12 12.75
C ALA A 70 16.79 2.09 13.69
N GLY A 71 17.35 2.37 14.86
CA GLY A 71 16.83 3.35 15.81
C GLY A 71 16.67 4.73 15.19
N GLU A 72 17.72 5.22 14.53
CA GLU A 72 17.68 6.52 13.83
C GLU A 72 16.68 6.52 12.67
N TYR A 73 16.64 5.46 11.86
CA TYR A 73 15.69 5.32 10.76
C TYR A 73 14.24 5.35 11.27
N LEU A 74 13.96 4.73 12.41
CA LEU A 74 12.63 4.70 13.03
C LEU A 74 12.24 6.03 13.68
N GLN A 75 13.16 6.97 13.90
CA GLN A 75 12.89 8.31 14.46
C GLN A 75 12.58 9.37 13.38
N ARG A 76 12.73 9.03 12.11
CA ARG A 76 12.43 9.92 10.98
C ARG A 76 11.02 10.52 11.05
N GLN A 77 10.93 11.84 10.88
CA GLN A 77 9.66 12.58 10.99
C GLN A 77 8.79 12.45 9.72
N ASP A 78 9.37 12.11 8.58
CA ASP A 78 8.65 11.94 7.31
C ASP A 78 7.89 10.59 7.21
N LEU A 79 8.08 9.69 8.17
CA LEU A 79 7.33 8.44 8.25
C LEU A 79 5.96 8.68 8.90
N ARG A 80 4.89 8.25 8.21
CA ARG A 80 3.56 8.15 8.83
C ARG A 80 3.62 7.26 10.07
N ASP A 81 2.89 7.62 11.13
CA ASP A 81 2.87 6.88 12.41
C ASP A 81 2.56 5.39 12.24
N SER A 82 1.59 5.04 11.41
CA SER A 82 1.26 3.65 11.12
C SER A 82 2.44 2.87 10.51
N THR A 83 3.26 3.55 9.69
CA THR A 83 4.47 2.96 9.09
C THR A 83 5.57 2.81 10.15
N ARG A 84 5.74 3.80 11.03
CA ARG A 84 6.68 3.74 12.15
C ARG A 84 6.37 2.56 13.07
N VAL A 85 5.10 2.38 13.47
CA VAL A 85 4.64 1.27 14.30
C VAL A 85 4.82 -0.08 13.60
N LEU A 86 4.53 -0.15 12.29
CA LEU A 86 4.80 -1.35 11.51
C LEU A 86 6.29 -1.70 11.53
N TYR A 87 7.16 -0.72 11.23
CA TYR A 87 8.60 -0.96 11.17
C TYR A 87 9.20 -1.29 12.53
N ALA A 88 8.76 -0.65 13.60
CA ALA A 88 9.17 -1.01 14.96
C ALA A 88 8.80 -2.46 15.31
N ASN A 89 7.60 -2.92 14.94
CA ASN A 89 7.20 -4.31 15.13
C ASN A 89 8.02 -5.28 14.27
N LEU A 90 8.27 -4.95 13.00
CA LEU A 90 9.11 -5.77 12.13
C LEU A 90 10.54 -5.89 12.65
N TRP A 91 11.10 -4.78 13.16
CA TRP A 91 12.41 -4.76 13.79
C TRP A 91 12.44 -5.71 14.98
N ARG A 92 11.59 -5.45 15.97
CA ARG A 92 11.52 -6.21 17.23
C ARG A 92 11.28 -7.70 17.02
N LEU A 93 10.41 -8.09 16.10
CA LEU A 93 9.97 -9.47 15.94
C LEU A 93 10.78 -10.29 14.92
N HIS A 94 11.40 -9.66 13.92
CA HIS A 94 11.98 -10.38 12.78
C HIS A 94 13.43 -10.00 12.43
N LEU A 95 13.95 -8.90 12.97
CA LEU A 95 15.29 -8.42 12.63
C LEU A 95 16.21 -8.34 13.85
N ALA A 96 15.69 -7.90 15.00
CA ALA A 96 16.50 -7.61 16.19
C ALA A 96 17.38 -8.80 16.60
N ASP A 97 16.83 -10.01 16.67
CA ASP A 97 17.57 -11.22 17.07
C ASP A 97 18.86 -11.43 16.26
N ARG A 98 18.80 -11.22 14.93
CA ARG A 98 19.96 -11.43 14.06
C ARG A 98 20.90 -10.24 13.98
N TRP A 99 20.35 -9.03 14.01
CA TRP A 99 21.06 -7.82 13.58
C TRP A 99 21.47 -6.90 14.75
N THR A 100 20.94 -7.12 15.95
CA THR A 100 21.36 -6.38 17.15
C THR A 100 22.82 -6.66 17.45
N GLY A 101 23.61 -5.61 17.68
CA GLY A 101 25.04 -5.71 17.97
C GLY A 101 25.95 -6.01 16.79
N VAL A 102 25.42 -6.29 15.60
CA VAL A 102 26.23 -6.50 14.39
C VAL A 102 26.71 -5.15 13.87
N GLU A 103 28.03 -4.97 13.76
CA GLU A 103 28.62 -3.78 13.12
C GLU A 103 28.23 -3.73 11.63
N VAL A 104 27.87 -2.56 11.14
CA VAL A 104 27.38 -2.43 9.77
C VAL A 104 28.44 -2.78 8.73
N GLY A 105 29.72 -2.53 9.04
CA GLY A 105 30.87 -2.88 8.21
C GLY A 105 31.04 -4.38 7.98
N ASP A 106 30.55 -5.20 8.93
CA ASP A 106 30.65 -6.66 8.86
C ASP A 106 29.47 -7.29 8.12
N VAL A 107 28.43 -6.51 7.78
CA VAL A 107 27.23 -7.04 7.14
C VAL A 107 27.54 -7.43 5.69
N THR A 108 27.63 -8.74 5.45
CA THR A 108 27.86 -9.27 4.10
C THR A 108 26.55 -9.65 3.40
N PRO A 109 26.53 -9.66 2.04
CA PRO A 109 25.40 -10.23 1.30
C PRO A 109 25.11 -11.69 1.67
N ALA A 110 26.12 -12.46 2.06
CA ALA A 110 25.95 -13.85 2.50
C ALA A 110 25.14 -13.93 3.80
N MET A 111 25.43 -13.08 4.79
CA MET A 111 24.66 -12.99 6.03
C MET A 111 23.18 -12.65 5.78
N VAL A 112 22.92 -11.69 4.88
CA VAL A 112 21.55 -11.32 4.49
C VAL A 112 20.83 -12.51 3.83
N ARG A 113 21.50 -13.26 2.95
CA ARG A 113 20.93 -14.46 2.32
C ARG A 113 20.59 -15.53 3.35
N THR A 114 21.52 -15.84 4.25
CA THR A 114 21.31 -16.83 5.31
C THR A 114 20.13 -16.45 6.18
N TRP A 115 20.10 -15.20 6.69
CA TRP A 115 18.97 -14.70 7.48
C TRP A 115 17.65 -14.83 6.73
N HIS A 116 17.60 -14.40 5.47
CA HIS A 116 16.36 -14.45 4.69
C HIS A 116 15.86 -15.90 4.49
N THR A 117 16.76 -16.85 4.22
CA THR A 117 16.42 -18.27 4.08
C THR A 117 15.90 -18.85 5.40
N THR A 118 16.58 -18.57 6.52
CA THR A 118 16.15 -19.04 7.85
C THR A 118 14.80 -18.44 8.24
N ALA A 119 14.62 -17.14 8.05
CA ALA A 119 13.37 -16.44 8.38
C ALA A 119 12.19 -16.92 7.52
N ALA A 120 12.43 -17.34 6.27
CA ALA A 120 11.39 -17.88 5.40
C ALA A 120 10.75 -19.18 5.92
N ALA A 121 11.42 -19.93 6.79
CA ALA A 121 10.87 -21.14 7.38
C ALA A 121 9.78 -20.87 8.43
N THR A 122 9.81 -19.70 9.09
CA THR A 122 8.91 -19.35 10.20
C THR A 122 8.05 -18.13 9.94
N THR A 123 8.40 -17.31 8.95
CA THR A 123 7.75 -16.02 8.68
C THR A 123 6.99 -16.05 7.35
N GLY A 124 5.73 -15.62 7.37
CA GLY A 124 4.91 -15.55 6.17
C GLY A 124 5.49 -14.61 5.08
N PRO A 125 5.26 -14.88 3.78
CA PRO A 125 5.91 -14.16 2.67
C PRO A 125 5.75 -12.64 2.69
N ALA A 126 4.58 -12.15 3.11
CA ALA A 126 4.28 -10.72 3.21
C ALA A 126 5.16 -10.02 4.27
N VAL A 127 5.27 -10.64 5.45
CA VAL A 127 6.05 -10.12 6.57
C VAL A 127 7.54 -10.23 6.25
N LEU A 128 8.00 -11.35 5.69
CA LEU A 128 9.40 -11.52 5.28
C LEU A 128 9.83 -10.43 4.28
N ALA A 129 9.00 -10.19 3.26
CA ALA A 129 9.28 -9.15 2.27
C ALA A 129 9.29 -7.74 2.88
N GLN A 130 8.42 -7.48 3.87
CA GLN A 130 8.41 -6.22 4.62
C GLN A 130 9.67 -6.06 5.47
N SER A 131 10.08 -7.09 6.21
CA SER A 131 11.30 -7.11 7.01
C SER A 131 12.53 -6.88 6.15
N TYR A 132 12.60 -7.52 4.97
CA TYR A 132 13.69 -7.30 4.02
C TYR A 132 13.72 -5.86 3.50
N ARG A 133 12.55 -5.26 3.20
CA ARG A 133 12.48 -3.84 2.79
C ARG A 133 12.97 -2.91 3.89
N LEU A 134 12.59 -3.17 5.15
CA LEU A 134 13.07 -2.39 6.29
C LEU A 134 14.59 -2.51 6.45
N LEU A 135 15.14 -3.72 6.47
CA LEU A 135 16.58 -3.95 6.55
C LEU A 135 17.33 -3.24 5.42
N ARG A 136 16.83 -3.36 4.19
CA ARG A 136 17.40 -2.68 3.03
C ARG A 136 17.36 -1.16 3.18
N ALA A 137 16.30 -0.60 3.73
CA ALA A 137 16.19 0.84 3.96
C ALA A 137 17.16 1.33 5.05
N VAL A 138 17.25 0.60 6.17
CA VAL A 138 18.21 0.88 7.27
C VAL A 138 19.65 0.86 6.74
N LEU A 139 20.04 -0.19 6.01
CA LEU A 139 21.37 -0.28 5.41
C LEU A 139 21.57 0.73 4.26
N GLY A 140 20.48 1.27 3.70
CA GLY A 140 20.53 2.39 2.76
C GLY A 140 21.01 3.68 3.43
N VAL A 141 20.59 3.93 4.68
CA VAL A 141 21.12 5.06 5.48
C VAL A 141 22.60 4.88 5.74
N ALA A 142 23.04 3.67 6.11
CA ALA A 142 24.47 3.40 6.32
C ALA A 142 25.31 3.60 5.04
N VAL A 143 24.74 3.38 3.85
CA VAL A 143 25.42 3.73 2.59
C VAL A 143 25.46 5.26 2.41
N ALA A 144 24.37 5.96 2.67
CA ALA A 144 24.29 7.42 2.54
C ALA A 144 25.22 8.15 3.53
N ASP A 145 25.46 7.56 4.71
CA ASP A 145 26.40 8.04 5.73
C ASP A 145 27.86 7.62 5.45
N ASP A 146 28.14 7.03 4.28
CA ASP A 146 29.43 6.45 3.89
C ASP A 146 30.00 5.37 4.84
N ALA A 147 29.19 4.87 5.78
CA ALA A 147 29.57 3.80 6.70
C ALA A 147 29.85 2.47 5.98
N ILE A 148 29.14 2.20 4.88
CA ILE A 148 29.37 1.01 4.02
C ILE A 148 29.30 1.33 2.53
N ALA A 149 30.09 0.60 1.73
CA ALA A 149 30.26 0.90 0.30
C ALA A 149 29.08 0.60 -0.59
N ALA A 150 28.34 -0.43 -0.25
CA ALA A 150 27.18 -0.82 -1.00
C ALA A 150 26.22 -1.53 -0.07
N ASN A 151 24.94 -1.42 -0.37
CA ASN A 151 23.92 -2.10 0.39
C ASN A 151 24.03 -3.64 0.17
N PRO A 152 24.20 -4.44 1.23
CA PRO A 152 24.37 -5.89 1.11
C PRO A 152 23.07 -6.63 0.81
N CYS A 153 21.90 -5.97 0.89
CA CYS A 153 20.60 -6.51 0.48
C CYS A 153 20.48 -6.61 -1.06
N LYS A 154 21.15 -7.62 -1.64
CA LYS A 154 21.22 -7.87 -3.09
C LYS A 154 20.26 -8.95 -3.61
N LEU A 155 19.45 -9.56 -2.74
CA LEU A 155 18.49 -10.59 -3.16
C LEU A 155 17.39 -10.00 -4.05
N ARG A 156 17.34 -10.47 -5.30
CA ARG A 156 16.28 -10.11 -6.25
C ARG A 156 14.94 -10.67 -5.79
N GLY A 157 13.88 -9.87 -5.88
CA GLY A 157 12.54 -10.27 -5.50
C GLY A 157 12.27 -10.41 -3.99
N ALA A 158 13.28 -10.37 -3.13
CA ALA A 158 13.09 -10.50 -1.67
C ALA A 158 12.26 -9.36 -1.05
N SER A 159 12.21 -8.20 -1.71
CA SER A 159 11.32 -7.09 -1.32
C SER A 159 9.89 -7.25 -1.80
N THR A 160 9.57 -8.27 -2.59
CA THR A 160 8.25 -8.47 -3.18
C THR A 160 7.68 -9.78 -2.67
N PRO A 161 6.55 -9.76 -1.94
CA PRO A 161 5.97 -10.99 -1.46
C PRO A 161 5.50 -11.82 -2.65
N LYS A 162 5.87 -13.11 -2.67
CA LYS A 162 5.22 -14.06 -3.58
C LYS A 162 3.75 -14.17 -3.14
N ALA A 163 2.84 -13.83 -4.04
CA ALA A 163 1.41 -14.00 -3.78
C ALA A 163 1.13 -15.49 -3.60
N ALA A 164 0.61 -15.87 -2.42
CA ALA A 164 0.25 -17.27 -2.16
C ALA A 164 -0.90 -17.75 -3.05
N ARG A 165 -1.75 -16.81 -3.51
CA ARG A 165 -2.86 -17.05 -4.43
C ARG A 165 -3.06 -15.80 -5.31
N PRO A 166 -3.41 -15.96 -6.60
CA PRO A 166 -3.84 -14.84 -7.42
C PRO A 166 -5.11 -14.21 -6.84
N SER A 167 -5.18 -12.88 -6.88
CA SER A 167 -6.43 -12.13 -6.61
C SER A 167 -7.45 -12.50 -7.68
N ARG A 168 -8.71 -12.63 -7.29
CA ARG A 168 -9.81 -13.02 -8.18
C ARG A 168 -10.93 -12.01 -8.02
N ALA A 169 -11.25 -11.31 -9.10
CA ALA A 169 -12.48 -10.53 -9.21
C ALA A 169 -13.70 -11.47 -9.14
N LEU A 170 -14.69 -11.08 -8.34
CA LEU A 170 -15.99 -11.71 -8.31
C LEU A 170 -16.82 -11.19 -9.49
N THR A 171 -17.87 -11.90 -9.87
CA THR A 171 -18.93 -11.31 -10.68
C THR A 171 -19.83 -10.43 -9.81
N ALA A 172 -20.63 -9.55 -10.45
CA ALA A 172 -21.64 -8.77 -9.73
C ALA A 172 -22.63 -9.68 -8.98
N ALA A 173 -23.04 -10.80 -9.60
CA ALA A 173 -23.96 -11.77 -9.02
C ALA A 173 -23.37 -12.49 -7.79
N GLU A 174 -22.08 -12.84 -7.83
CA GLU A 174 -21.39 -13.44 -6.70
C GLU A 174 -21.27 -12.46 -5.52
N ALA A 175 -20.92 -11.20 -5.78
CA ALA A 175 -20.86 -10.17 -4.75
C ALA A 175 -22.22 -9.90 -4.11
N THR A 176 -23.31 -9.86 -4.91
CA THR A 176 -24.68 -9.73 -4.39
C THR A 176 -25.10 -10.96 -3.60
N ALA A 177 -24.74 -12.17 -4.02
CA ALA A 177 -25.06 -13.39 -3.28
C ALA A 177 -24.46 -13.39 -1.87
N VAL A 178 -23.22 -12.91 -1.70
CA VAL A 178 -22.63 -12.74 -0.35
C VAL A 178 -23.42 -11.71 0.47
N ALA A 179 -23.78 -10.58 -0.14
CA ALA A 179 -24.55 -9.53 0.54
C ALA A 179 -25.95 -10.03 0.97
N ASP A 180 -26.62 -10.79 0.12
CA ASP A 180 -27.94 -11.37 0.38
C ASP A 180 -27.86 -12.40 1.49
N HIS A 181 -26.86 -13.30 1.46
CA HIS A 181 -26.65 -14.28 2.51
C HIS A 181 -26.40 -13.62 3.87
N LEU A 182 -25.58 -12.56 3.92
CA LEU A 182 -25.38 -11.78 5.16
C LEU A 182 -26.70 -11.14 5.64
N GLY A 183 -27.57 -10.72 4.71
CA GLY A 183 -28.89 -10.14 4.96
C GLY A 183 -29.90 -11.08 5.61
N GLN A 184 -29.72 -12.40 5.49
CA GLN A 184 -30.67 -13.40 5.99
C GLN A 184 -30.63 -13.60 7.51
N SER A 185 -29.61 -13.10 8.20
CA SER A 185 -29.46 -13.27 9.66
C SER A 185 -29.38 -11.93 10.38
N SER A 186 -30.15 -11.77 11.45
CA SER A 186 -30.13 -10.58 12.33
C SER A 186 -28.76 -10.28 12.95
N ARG A 187 -27.84 -11.26 12.97
CA ARG A 187 -26.47 -11.07 13.45
C ARG A 187 -25.56 -10.42 12.42
N THR A 188 -25.85 -10.59 11.13
CA THR A 188 -24.96 -10.19 10.02
C THR A 188 -25.61 -9.23 9.04
N GLU A 189 -26.93 -9.01 9.11
CA GLU A 189 -27.69 -8.20 8.15
C GLU A 189 -27.14 -6.79 7.94
N ARG A 190 -26.58 -6.19 9.01
CA ARG A 190 -25.91 -4.88 8.96
C ARG A 190 -24.68 -4.82 8.03
N TYR A 191 -24.14 -5.96 7.61
CA TYR A 191 -22.99 -6.06 6.71
C TYR A 191 -23.40 -6.23 5.24
N SER A 192 -24.68 -6.45 4.95
CA SER A 192 -25.18 -6.60 3.58
C SER A 192 -24.91 -5.34 2.75
N ALA A 193 -25.36 -4.17 3.23
CA ALA A 193 -25.10 -2.89 2.58
C ALA A 193 -23.59 -2.57 2.50
N LEU A 194 -22.81 -2.93 3.53
CA LEU A 194 -21.35 -2.74 3.53
C LEU A 194 -20.68 -3.49 2.36
N VAL A 195 -21.07 -4.74 2.09
CA VAL A 195 -20.53 -5.50 0.95
C VAL A 195 -20.88 -4.84 -0.38
N MET A 196 -22.12 -4.37 -0.53
CA MET A 196 -22.55 -3.67 -1.74
C MET A 196 -21.77 -2.37 -1.96
N VAL A 197 -21.58 -1.55 -0.92
CA VAL A 197 -20.84 -0.28 -1.05
C VAL A 197 -19.35 -0.54 -1.27
N LEU A 198 -18.72 -1.49 -0.57
CA LEU A 198 -17.33 -1.89 -0.81
C LEU A 198 -17.09 -2.32 -2.26
N THR A 199 -18.05 -3.07 -2.82
CA THR A 199 -17.98 -3.60 -4.18
C THR A 199 -18.20 -2.49 -5.19
N PHE A 200 -19.36 -1.84 -5.17
CA PHE A 200 -19.78 -0.95 -6.24
C PHE A 200 -19.33 0.49 -6.02
N GLY A 201 -19.10 0.93 -4.78
CA GLY A 201 -18.50 2.22 -4.45
C GLY A 201 -16.97 2.24 -4.64
N GLY A 202 -16.31 1.09 -4.53
CA GLY A 202 -14.86 1.00 -4.74
C GLY A 202 -14.08 1.81 -3.71
N LEU A 203 -14.50 1.80 -2.44
CA LEU A 203 -13.77 2.40 -1.32
C LEU A 203 -12.74 1.41 -0.76
N ARG A 204 -11.76 1.90 -0.02
CA ARG A 204 -10.91 1.04 0.82
C ARG A 204 -11.64 0.75 2.12
N PHE A 205 -11.39 -0.41 2.73
CA PHE A 205 -12.05 -0.76 3.99
C PHE A 205 -11.88 0.29 5.10
N GLY A 206 -10.70 0.91 5.21
CA GLY A 206 -10.49 2.00 6.17
C GLY A 206 -11.27 3.27 5.86
N GLU A 207 -11.59 3.54 4.58
CA GLU A 207 -12.46 4.65 4.17
C GLU A 207 -13.91 4.35 4.57
N GLU A 208 -14.40 3.14 4.28
CA GLU A 208 -15.75 2.68 4.68
C GLU A 208 -15.95 2.66 6.19
N ALA A 209 -14.97 2.15 6.93
CA ALA A 209 -15.06 2.06 8.37
C ALA A 209 -15.08 3.46 9.02
N ALA A 210 -14.53 4.49 8.37
CA ALA A 210 -14.57 5.87 8.83
C ALA A 210 -15.78 6.67 8.28
N PHE A 211 -16.60 6.06 7.43
CA PHE A 211 -17.62 6.74 6.65
C PHE A 211 -18.79 7.18 7.54
N ARG A 212 -19.14 8.47 7.46
CA ARG A 212 -20.16 9.10 8.31
C ARG A 212 -21.44 9.41 7.55
N ARG A 213 -22.54 9.60 8.28
CA ARG A 213 -23.83 10.02 7.71
C ARG A 213 -23.72 11.32 6.91
N SER A 214 -22.91 12.28 7.37
CA SER A 214 -22.60 13.55 6.67
C SER A 214 -21.89 13.40 5.32
N ASP A 215 -21.33 12.22 5.05
CA ASP A 215 -20.59 11.93 3.84
C ASP A 215 -21.50 11.34 2.74
N VAL A 216 -22.76 11.07 3.08
CA VAL A 216 -23.81 10.58 2.17
C VAL A 216 -24.53 11.78 1.56
N LEU A 217 -24.32 12.03 0.27
CA LEU A 217 -24.83 13.20 -0.43
C LEU A 217 -26.05 12.83 -1.29
N GLU A 218 -26.88 13.82 -1.59
CA GLU A 218 -27.94 13.72 -2.61
C GLU A 218 -28.87 12.50 -2.38
N GLY A 219 -29.29 12.25 -1.13
CA GLY A 219 -30.15 11.11 -0.80
C GLY A 219 -29.50 9.74 -1.06
N GLY A 220 -28.17 9.66 -0.94
CA GLY A 220 -27.39 8.43 -1.13
C GLY A 220 -26.93 8.17 -2.55
N ASN A 221 -27.18 9.08 -3.50
CA ASN A 221 -26.67 8.95 -4.87
C ASN A 221 -25.14 8.99 -4.92
N ARG A 222 -24.52 9.75 -4.02
CA ARG A 222 -23.08 10.01 -4.03
C ARG A 222 -22.48 9.90 -2.64
N LEU A 223 -21.29 9.34 -2.58
CA LEU A 223 -20.49 9.22 -1.36
C LEU A 223 -19.29 10.14 -1.46
N ARG A 224 -19.07 10.97 -0.44
CA ARG A 224 -17.91 11.84 -0.32
C ARG A 224 -16.86 11.18 0.58
N ILE A 225 -15.72 10.84 0.02
CA ILE A 225 -14.64 10.19 0.75
C ILE A 225 -13.65 11.27 1.18
N GLU A 226 -13.60 11.54 2.49
CA GLU A 226 -12.70 12.55 3.09
C GLU A 226 -11.77 11.99 4.17
N ARG A 227 -12.06 10.78 4.66
CA ARG A 227 -11.42 10.22 5.86
C ARG A 227 -11.11 8.75 5.66
N ALA A 228 -10.13 8.26 6.41
CA ALA A 228 -9.88 6.85 6.60
C ALA A 228 -9.48 6.58 8.04
N VAL A 229 -9.91 5.44 8.57
CA VAL A 229 -9.51 4.97 9.89
C VAL A 229 -8.51 3.83 9.77
N ARG A 230 -7.53 3.81 10.67
CA ARG A 230 -6.55 2.74 10.81
C ARG A 230 -6.51 2.29 12.26
N TYR A 231 -6.21 1.01 12.46
CA TYR A 231 -5.96 0.47 13.79
C TYR A 231 -4.49 0.10 13.90
N TYR A 232 -3.77 0.73 14.81
CA TYR A 232 -2.39 0.44 15.13
C TYR A 232 -2.11 0.87 16.56
N ASP A 233 -1.16 0.20 17.22
CA ASP A 233 -0.78 0.50 18.60
C ASP A 233 -1.97 0.51 19.59
N GLY A 234 -2.88 -0.48 19.45
CA GLY A 234 -4.02 -0.64 20.34
C GLY A 234 -5.15 0.39 20.18
N ARG A 235 -5.05 1.34 19.24
CA ARG A 235 -6.01 2.42 19.08
C ARG A 235 -6.48 2.64 17.65
N TRP A 236 -7.67 3.21 17.53
CA TRP A 236 -8.21 3.70 16.27
C TRP A 236 -7.71 5.11 16.01
N VAL A 237 -7.13 5.34 14.84
CA VAL A 237 -6.70 6.66 14.40
C VAL A 237 -7.40 7.01 13.11
N VAL A 238 -8.22 8.05 13.17
CA VAL A 238 -8.83 8.68 12.00
C VAL A 238 -7.85 9.68 11.42
N GLY A 239 -7.72 9.71 10.11
CA GLY A 239 -6.97 10.73 9.42
C GLY A 239 -7.40 10.81 7.96
N GLU A 240 -6.57 11.47 7.17
CA GLU A 240 -6.81 11.61 5.75
C GLU A 240 -6.64 10.28 5.01
N PRO A 241 -7.28 10.13 3.83
CA PRO A 241 -6.99 9.08 2.87
C PRO A 241 -5.49 8.89 2.63
N LYS A 242 -5.14 7.73 2.06
CA LYS A 242 -3.73 7.39 1.84
C LYS A 242 -3.01 8.38 0.93
N THR A 243 -3.72 9.05 0.04
CA THR A 243 -3.20 9.97 -0.97
C THR A 243 -4.20 11.08 -1.21
N GLU A 244 -3.76 12.22 -1.75
CA GLU A 244 -4.64 13.32 -2.19
C GLU A 244 -5.79 12.85 -3.09
N ALA A 245 -5.48 11.98 -4.07
CA ALA A 245 -6.50 11.37 -4.95
C ALA A 245 -7.59 10.58 -4.20
N GLY A 246 -7.35 10.25 -2.92
CA GLY A 246 -8.33 9.60 -2.06
C GLY A 246 -9.50 10.52 -1.70
N HIS A 247 -9.30 11.84 -1.69
CA HIS A 247 -10.38 12.83 -1.56
C HIS A 247 -11.19 12.84 -2.86
N ARG A 248 -12.42 12.31 -2.81
CA ARG A 248 -13.23 12.12 -4.01
C ARG A 248 -14.70 11.98 -3.69
N THR A 249 -15.53 12.16 -4.70
CA THR A 249 -16.95 11.80 -4.66
C THR A 249 -17.24 10.68 -5.65
N VAL A 250 -17.92 9.64 -5.20
CA VAL A 250 -18.26 8.47 -6.03
C VAL A 250 -19.77 8.33 -6.13
N ALA A 251 -20.29 8.17 -7.35
CA ALA A 251 -21.69 7.85 -7.59
C ALA A 251 -21.95 6.34 -7.42
N LEU A 252 -23.07 6.00 -6.79
CA LEU A 252 -23.52 4.64 -6.57
C LEU A 252 -24.59 4.22 -7.59
N PRO A 253 -24.62 2.94 -8.00
CA PRO A 253 -25.78 2.37 -8.69
C PRO A 253 -27.05 2.48 -7.84
N THR A 254 -28.21 2.63 -8.49
CA THR A 254 -29.51 2.83 -7.83
C THR A 254 -29.84 1.74 -6.80
N SER A 255 -29.57 0.47 -7.11
CA SER A 255 -29.81 -0.65 -6.19
C SER A 255 -28.95 -0.56 -4.92
N VAL A 256 -27.68 -0.14 -5.06
CA VAL A 256 -26.73 0.04 -3.96
C VAL A 256 -27.17 1.21 -3.07
N ARG A 257 -27.61 2.32 -3.69
CA ARG A 257 -28.20 3.45 -2.96
C ARG A 257 -29.41 3.01 -2.13
N ILE A 258 -30.34 2.26 -2.70
CA ILE A 258 -31.53 1.80 -1.98
C ILE A 258 -31.13 0.94 -0.78
N ALA A 259 -30.16 0.03 -0.95
CA ALA A 259 -29.64 -0.78 0.16
C ALA A 259 -28.96 0.08 1.24
N LEU A 260 -28.18 1.10 0.85
CA LEU A 260 -27.53 2.03 1.76
C LEU A 260 -28.54 2.83 2.58
N VAL A 261 -29.55 3.43 1.94
CA VAL A 261 -30.57 4.24 2.64
C VAL A 261 -31.34 3.37 3.63
N ARG A 262 -31.80 2.17 3.22
CA ARG A 262 -32.47 1.22 4.13
C ARG A 262 -31.61 0.84 5.33
N HIS A 263 -30.31 0.64 5.10
CA HIS A 263 -29.36 0.36 6.18
C HIS A 263 -29.22 1.56 7.13
N MET A 264 -29.14 2.77 6.59
CA MET A 264 -29.05 4.00 7.39
C MET A 264 -30.29 4.20 8.25
N ASP A 265 -31.48 4.05 7.69
CA ASP A 265 -32.74 4.20 8.41
C ASP A 265 -32.87 3.19 9.57
N ARG A 266 -32.31 1.99 9.40
CA ARG A 266 -32.45 0.91 10.38
C ARG A 266 -31.36 0.87 11.45
N TYR A 267 -30.13 1.25 11.13
CA TYR A 267 -28.96 0.99 12.00
C TYR A 267 -28.14 2.22 12.35
N VAL A 268 -28.34 3.36 11.68
CA VAL A 268 -27.46 4.52 11.80
C VAL A 268 -28.22 5.63 12.52
N PRO A 269 -27.75 6.10 13.69
CA PRO A 269 -28.35 7.25 14.36
C PRO A 269 -28.47 8.46 13.44
N ASP A 270 -29.52 9.26 13.62
CA ASP A 270 -29.74 10.48 12.84
C ASP A 270 -28.89 11.65 13.35
N THR A 271 -27.58 11.44 13.36
CA THR A 271 -26.58 12.46 13.67
C THR A 271 -25.54 12.49 12.56
N ALA A 272 -25.07 13.69 12.21
CA ALA A 272 -24.15 13.89 11.08
C ALA A 272 -22.88 13.04 11.22
N ASP A 273 -22.36 12.90 12.44
CA ASP A 273 -21.11 12.18 12.73
C ASP A 273 -21.26 10.67 12.95
N ALA A 274 -22.49 10.14 12.89
CA ALA A 274 -22.71 8.70 13.05
C ALA A 274 -22.00 7.90 11.97
N LEU A 275 -21.27 6.86 12.38
CA LEU A 275 -20.68 5.90 11.44
C LEU A 275 -21.79 5.15 10.70
N VAL A 276 -21.76 5.20 9.37
CA VAL A 276 -22.67 4.42 8.52
C VAL A 276 -22.44 2.93 8.77
N PHE A 277 -21.17 2.53 8.86
CA PHE A 277 -20.77 1.15 9.13
C PHE A 277 -19.92 1.08 10.41
N GLY A 278 -20.59 1.16 11.56
CA GLY A 278 -19.99 0.97 12.89
C GLY A 278 -20.28 -0.40 13.52
N THR A 279 -19.82 -0.60 14.75
CA THR A 279 -20.28 -1.66 15.66
C THR A 279 -21.66 -1.29 16.24
N ARG A 280 -22.23 -2.13 17.12
CA ARG A 280 -23.51 -1.80 17.79
C ARG A 280 -23.34 -0.69 18.83
N SER A 281 -22.13 -0.53 19.37
CA SER A 281 -21.78 0.54 20.30
C SER A 281 -21.30 1.82 19.61
N GLY A 282 -21.44 1.92 18.28
CA GLY A 282 -21.05 3.12 17.52
C GLY A 282 -19.54 3.28 17.29
N THR A 283 -18.74 2.24 17.53
CA THR A 283 -17.28 2.26 17.28
C THR A 283 -16.91 1.75 15.89
N PHE A 284 -15.65 1.92 15.47
CA PHE A 284 -15.16 1.48 14.16
C PHE A 284 -15.20 -0.05 13.97
N LEU A 285 -15.48 -0.49 12.74
CA LEU A 285 -15.43 -1.90 12.38
C LEU A 285 -13.99 -2.40 12.21
N SER A 286 -13.65 -3.49 12.91
CA SER A 286 -12.40 -4.22 12.70
C SER A 286 -12.40 -4.97 11.37
N ALA A 287 -11.40 -4.68 10.53
CA ALA A 287 -11.16 -5.39 9.27
C ALA A 287 -10.95 -6.90 9.49
N ALA A 288 -10.32 -7.27 10.61
CA ALA A 288 -10.09 -8.67 10.96
C ALA A 288 -11.41 -9.38 11.31
N ASN A 289 -12.24 -8.76 12.14
CA ASN A 289 -13.53 -9.32 12.56
C ASN A 289 -14.51 -9.39 11.39
N PHE A 290 -14.64 -8.30 10.64
CA PHE A 290 -15.45 -8.29 9.42
C PHE A 290 -14.95 -9.33 8.41
N GLY A 291 -13.63 -9.42 8.20
CA GLY A 291 -13.05 -10.40 7.29
C GLY A 291 -13.35 -11.85 7.66
N LYS A 292 -13.46 -12.17 8.96
CA LYS A 292 -13.89 -13.51 9.41
C LYS A 292 -15.35 -13.78 9.07
N THR A 293 -16.23 -12.81 9.32
CA THR A 293 -17.67 -12.91 8.99
C THR A 293 -17.89 -13.00 7.49
N PHE A 294 -17.23 -12.14 6.72
CA PHE A 294 -17.29 -12.13 5.26
C PHE A 294 -16.84 -13.46 4.66
N ARG A 295 -15.71 -14.02 5.12
CA ARG A 295 -15.23 -15.32 4.62
C ARG A 295 -16.24 -16.44 4.84
N ARG A 296 -16.84 -16.50 6.03
CA ARG A 296 -17.89 -17.50 6.33
C ARG A 296 -19.09 -17.38 5.39
N ALA A 297 -19.50 -16.14 5.07
CA ALA A 297 -20.58 -15.91 4.12
C ALA A 297 -20.17 -16.29 2.69
N ALA A 298 -18.96 -15.93 2.25
CA ALA A 298 -18.43 -16.31 0.95
C ALA A 298 -18.31 -17.83 0.77
N ASP A 299 -17.86 -18.55 1.82
CA ASP A 299 -17.81 -20.01 1.83
C ASP A 299 -19.22 -20.61 1.75
N ALA A 300 -20.20 -20.06 2.47
CA ALA A 300 -21.59 -20.52 2.46
C ALA A 300 -22.29 -20.37 1.10
N VAL A 301 -21.85 -19.40 0.27
CA VAL A 301 -22.34 -19.23 -1.10
C VAL A 301 -21.43 -19.88 -2.16
N GLY A 302 -20.47 -20.71 -1.74
CA GLY A 302 -19.64 -21.52 -2.65
C GLY A 302 -18.46 -20.79 -3.32
N LEU A 303 -18.08 -19.58 -2.87
CA LEU A 303 -16.97 -18.81 -3.48
C LEU A 303 -15.59 -19.21 -2.95
N GLY A 304 -15.55 -19.93 -1.83
CA GLY A 304 -14.32 -20.31 -1.16
C GLY A 304 -13.55 -19.10 -0.59
N PRO A 305 -12.21 -19.14 -0.57
CA PRO A 305 -11.38 -18.25 0.25
C PRO A 305 -11.21 -16.84 -0.35
N VAL A 306 -12.30 -16.06 -0.38
CA VAL A 306 -12.34 -14.67 -0.84
C VAL A 306 -12.03 -13.71 0.32
N ARG A 307 -11.34 -12.61 0.04
CA ARG A 307 -11.03 -11.56 1.04
C ARG A 307 -11.90 -10.32 0.79
N PRO A 308 -12.21 -9.52 1.82
CA PRO A 308 -12.91 -8.25 1.63
C PRO A 308 -12.25 -7.31 0.62
N HIS A 309 -10.93 -7.38 0.45
CA HIS A 309 -10.22 -6.57 -0.54
C HIS A 309 -10.59 -6.93 -1.99
N GLU A 310 -11.01 -8.16 -2.24
CA GLU A 310 -11.47 -8.61 -3.57
C GLU A 310 -12.76 -7.89 -3.97
N LEU A 311 -13.57 -7.37 -3.04
CA LEU A 311 -14.77 -6.58 -3.37
C LEU A 311 -14.40 -5.29 -4.10
N ARG A 312 -13.40 -4.57 -3.58
CA ARG A 312 -12.87 -3.38 -4.25
C ARG A 312 -12.25 -3.71 -5.61
N HIS A 313 -11.50 -4.82 -5.67
CA HIS A 313 -10.92 -5.30 -6.93
C HIS A 313 -12.03 -5.62 -7.95
N THR A 314 -13.10 -6.28 -7.52
CA THR A 314 -14.31 -6.56 -8.32
C THR A 314 -14.94 -5.29 -8.85
N GLY A 315 -15.16 -4.29 -8.00
CA GLY A 315 -15.71 -3.00 -8.42
C GLY A 315 -14.88 -2.30 -9.50
N ALA A 316 -13.55 -2.37 -9.37
CA ALA A 316 -12.63 -1.81 -10.34
C ALA A 316 -12.68 -2.56 -11.68
N THR A 317 -12.68 -3.90 -11.65
CA THR A 317 -12.81 -4.74 -12.86
C THR A 317 -14.15 -4.53 -13.55
N LEU A 318 -15.26 -4.48 -12.81
CA LEU A 318 -16.59 -4.22 -13.36
C LEU A 318 -16.68 -2.82 -13.98
N ALA A 319 -16.10 -1.80 -13.33
CA ALA A 319 -16.06 -0.44 -13.89
C ALA A 319 -15.23 -0.37 -15.17
N ALA A 320 -14.09 -1.08 -15.22
CA ALA A 320 -13.27 -1.17 -16.43
C ALA A 320 -14.03 -1.89 -17.56
N ALA A 321 -14.69 -3.00 -17.26
CA ALA A 321 -15.53 -3.74 -18.21
C ALA A 321 -16.72 -2.90 -18.72
N ALA A 322 -17.28 -2.02 -17.90
CA ALA A 322 -18.30 -1.06 -18.30
C ALA A 322 -17.76 0.09 -19.19
N GLY A 323 -16.46 0.11 -19.49
CA GLY A 323 -15.84 1.07 -20.39
C GLY A 323 -15.22 2.29 -19.71
N ALA A 324 -15.02 2.28 -18.38
CA ALA A 324 -14.35 3.38 -17.70
C ALA A 324 -12.90 3.54 -18.20
N SER A 325 -12.54 4.76 -18.58
CA SER A 325 -11.17 5.12 -18.91
C SER A 325 -10.25 4.99 -17.69
N THR A 326 -8.94 4.90 -17.92
CA THR A 326 -7.93 4.84 -16.85
C THR A 326 -8.09 6.01 -15.88
N LYS A 327 -8.35 7.22 -16.39
CA LYS A 327 -8.53 8.43 -15.58
C LYS A 327 -9.80 8.38 -14.73
N GLU A 328 -10.89 7.83 -15.25
CA GLU A 328 -12.13 7.64 -14.50
C GLU A 328 -11.95 6.58 -13.41
N LEU A 329 -11.28 5.46 -13.71
CA LEU A 329 -10.92 4.44 -12.72
C LEU A 329 -10.04 5.01 -11.62
N MET A 330 -8.99 5.78 -11.98
CA MET A 330 -8.11 6.44 -11.02
C MET A 330 -8.90 7.37 -10.09
N ARG A 331 -9.80 8.19 -10.66
CA ARG A 331 -10.65 9.09 -9.88
C ARG A 331 -11.61 8.32 -8.98
N ARG A 332 -12.29 7.29 -9.49
CA ARG A 332 -13.26 6.47 -8.73
C ARG A 332 -12.61 5.72 -7.58
N LEU A 333 -11.41 5.18 -7.81
CA LEU A 333 -10.67 4.37 -6.84
C LEU A 333 -9.77 5.24 -5.93
N GLY A 334 -9.50 6.49 -6.29
CA GLY A 334 -8.51 7.31 -5.59
C GLY A 334 -7.10 6.70 -5.70
N HIS A 335 -6.69 6.43 -6.93
CA HIS A 335 -5.32 6.04 -7.26
C HIS A 335 -4.51 7.27 -7.69
N ALA A 336 -3.36 7.46 -7.05
CA ALA A 336 -2.45 8.57 -7.36
C ALA A 336 -1.64 8.34 -8.64
N SER A 337 -1.44 7.08 -9.05
CA SER A 337 -0.72 6.69 -10.27
C SER A 337 -1.56 5.76 -11.15
N PRO A 338 -1.32 5.74 -12.46
CA PRO A 338 -2.04 4.89 -13.40
C PRO A 338 -1.70 3.41 -13.26
N ASP A 339 -0.52 3.04 -12.76
CA ASP A 339 -0.06 1.65 -12.67
C ASP A 339 -1.09 0.73 -12.02
N ALA A 340 -1.69 1.19 -10.91
CA ALA A 340 -2.70 0.42 -10.21
C ALA A 340 -4.04 0.34 -10.96
N ALA A 341 -4.36 1.33 -11.81
CA ALA A 341 -5.57 1.32 -12.63
C ALA A 341 -5.41 0.46 -13.90
N LEU A 342 -4.21 0.42 -14.48
CA LEU A 342 -3.91 -0.38 -15.67
C LEU A 342 -4.11 -1.88 -15.44
N ILE A 343 -3.91 -2.35 -14.21
CA ILE A 343 -4.21 -3.74 -13.80
C ILE A 343 -5.63 -4.18 -14.22
N TYR A 344 -6.59 -3.26 -14.22
CA TYR A 344 -8.00 -3.55 -14.52
C TYR A 344 -8.35 -3.39 -16.01
N GLN A 345 -7.51 -2.75 -16.81
CA GLN A 345 -7.80 -2.50 -18.22
C GLN A 345 -7.51 -3.70 -19.12
N HIS A 346 -6.69 -4.65 -18.66
CA HIS A 346 -6.34 -5.87 -19.40
C HIS A 346 -7.45 -6.93 -19.43
N ALA A 347 -8.67 -6.60 -18.99
CA ALA A 347 -9.72 -7.58 -18.75
C ALA A 347 -10.60 -7.93 -19.96
N ASN A 348 -10.44 -7.30 -21.14
CA ASN A 348 -11.34 -7.55 -22.27
C ASN A 348 -10.63 -7.66 -23.63
N ASP A 349 -10.38 -8.89 -24.08
CA ASP A 349 -10.06 -9.17 -25.49
C ASP A 349 -11.29 -8.93 -26.41
N ASP A 350 -12.52 -8.96 -25.87
CA ASP A 350 -13.77 -8.74 -26.61
C ASP A 350 -14.18 -7.26 -26.77
N ARG A 351 -13.42 -6.32 -26.18
CA ARG A 351 -13.80 -4.90 -26.20
C ARG A 351 -13.66 -4.28 -27.58
N ASP A 352 -12.79 -4.81 -28.43
CA ASP A 352 -12.59 -4.31 -29.78
C ASP A 352 -13.88 -4.39 -30.62
N ALA A 353 -14.64 -5.48 -30.50
CA ALA A 353 -15.94 -5.63 -31.17
C ALA A 353 -17.02 -4.66 -30.65
N GLU A 354 -16.96 -4.27 -29.37
CA GLU A 354 -17.85 -3.24 -28.82
C GLU A 354 -17.43 -1.83 -29.21
N ILE A 355 -16.11 -1.56 -29.28
CA ILE A 355 -15.56 -0.31 -29.82
C ILE A 355 -15.98 -0.16 -31.27
N ALA A 356 -15.83 -1.21 -32.08
CA ALA A 356 -16.26 -1.22 -33.48
C ALA A 356 -17.76 -0.92 -33.60
N ARG A 357 -18.62 -1.56 -32.79
CA ARG A 357 -20.07 -1.26 -32.74
C ARG A 357 -20.37 0.18 -32.33
N ALA A 358 -19.64 0.73 -31.36
CA ALA A 358 -19.82 2.11 -30.93
C ALA A 358 -19.33 3.13 -31.99
N LEU A 359 -18.29 2.80 -32.74
CA LEU A 359 -17.81 3.59 -33.88
C LEU A 359 -18.81 3.53 -35.05
N GLU A 360 -19.35 2.35 -35.35
CA GLU A 360 -20.40 2.18 -36.37
C GLU A 360 -21.63 3.04 -36.05
N ALA A 361 -22.06 3.11 -34.80
CA ALA A 361 -23.16 3.99 -34.38
C ALA A 361 -22.86 5.50 -34.56
N ARG A 362 -21.60 5.89 -34.72
CA ARG A 362 -21.20 7.28 -35.04
C ARG A 362 -21.06 7.53 -36.54
N ILE A 363 -20.74 6.49 -37.31
CA ILE A 363 -20.69 6.54 -38.79
C ILE A 363 -22.11 6.49 -39.36
N THR A 364 -22.92 5.60 -38.81
CA THR A 364 -24.31 5.35 -39.17
C THR A 364 -25.21 5.73 -37.99
N PRO A 365 -25.57 7.02 -37.83
CA PRO A 365 -26.49 7.42 -36.78
C PRO A 365 -27.83 6.68 -36.95
N PRO A 366 -28.48 6.27 -35.84
CA PRO A 366 -29.74 5.54 -35.91
C PRO A 366 -30.78 6.37 -36.69
N GLN A 367 -31.34 5.77 -37.73
CA GLN A 367 -32.41 6.40 -38.51
C GLN A 367 -33.56 6.76 -37.56
N PRO A 368 -34.12 7.98 -37.65
CA PRO A 368 -35.26 8.34 -36.82
C PRO A 368 -36.40 7.33 -37.06
N PRO A 369 -37.17 6.98 -36.01
CA PRO A 369 -38.29 6.07 -36.18
C PRO A 369 -39.23 6.61 -37.27
N PRO A 370 -39.79 5.74 -38.13
CA PRO A 370 -40.65 6.18 -39.22
C PRO A 370 -41.80 7.00 -38.64
N SER A 371 -41.92 8.25 -39.09
CA SER A 371 -42.97 9.14 -38.59
C SER A 371 -44.33 8.50 -38.88
N MET A 372 -45.14 8.25 -37.84
CA MET A 372 -46.54 7.91 -38.03
C MET A 372 -47.21 9.07 -38.75
N ALA A 373 -47.46 8.87 -40.05
CA ALA A 373 -48.19 9.80 -40.89
C ALA A 373 -49.48 10.20 -40.18
N ARG A 374 -49.64 11.51 -39.99
CA ARG A 374 -50.86 12.13 -39.47
C ARG A 374 -52.06 11.60 -40.26
N ARG A 375 -52.93 10.84 -39.61
CA ARG A 375 -54.30 10.59 -40.09
C ARG A 375 -55.02 11.94 -40.13
N SER A 376 -55.13 12.54 -41.30
CA SER A 376 -56.05 13.64 -41.57
C SER A 376 -57.48 13.14 -41.35
N ARG A 377 -58.12 13.63 -40.29
CA ARG A 377 -59.58 13.52 -40.10
C ARG A 377 -60.26 14.37 -41.17
N SER A 378 -60.95 13.76 -42.12
CA SER A 378 -61.97 14.44 -42.92
C SER A 378 -63.19 14.68 -42.04
N VAL A 379 -63.31 15.90 -41.51
CA VAL A 379 -64.57 16.39 -40.93
C VAL A 379 -65.34 17.03 -42.07
N ASN A 380 -66.33 16.31 -42.62
CA ASN A 380 -67.28 16.89 -43.56
C ASN A 380 -68.40 17.58 -42.74
N ARG A 381 -68.49 18.90 -42.82
CA ARG A 381 -69.59 19.72 -42.28
C ARG A 381 -70.77 19.70 -43.27
N PRO A 382 -72.04 19.67 -42.81
CA PRO A 382 -73.18 19.97 -43.68
C PRO A 382 -73.27 21.48 -43.89
N GLY A 383 -73.43 21.92 -45.14
CA GLY A 383 -73.71 23.31 -45.50
C GLY A 383 -75.20 23.64 -45.33
N PRO A 384 -75.57 24.93 -45.12
CA PRO A 384 -76.95 25.33 -44.99
C PRO A 384 -77.58 25.71 -46.34
N GLY A 385 -78.87 25.39 -46.51
CA GLY A 385 -79.81 26.12 -47.37
C GLY A 385 -80.09 25.54 -48.76
N ARG A 386 -81.29 24.98 -48.95
CA ARG A 386 -82.47 25.72 -49.43
C ARG A 386 -83.75 25.03 -48.96
#